data_AF-A0A4Y2SNR0-F1
#
_entry.id   AF-A0A4Y2SNR0-F1
#
_cell.length_a   1.000
_cell.length_b   1.000
_cell.length_c   1.000
_cell.angle_alpha   90.00
_cell.angle_beta   90.00
_cell.angle_gamma   90.00
#
_symmetry.space_group_name_H-M   'P 1'
#
loop_
_entity.id
_entity.type
_entity.pdbx_description
1 polymer ?
#
loop_
_entity_poly.entity_id
_entity_poly.type
_entity_poly.pdbx_seq_one_letter_code
_entity_poly.pdbx_strand_id
1 'polypeptide(L)'
;SDSVLQLIKNVTIKDIIYWVLESWDNVTQNCLVKSWKKLWPSLADSSKVEQGEANKSEILPLIKCIPGCEDATEHTVTEWLFCDTEANQLYTDEEIVSLVQNKPQDDSDLEETDETENVSFPILKLQMRWK
;
A
#
# COMPACT_ATOMS: atom_id res chain seq x y z
N SER A 1 -13.98 -22.57 -22.82
CA SER A 1 -13.67 -21.33 -22.06
C SER A 1 -13.62 -21.55 -20.55
N ASP A 2 -13.90 -22.77 -20.04
CA ASP A 2 -13.90 -23.07 -18.59
C ASP A 2 -12.52 -23.03 -17.92
N SER A 3 -11.43 -23.17 -18.69
CA SER A 3 -10.06 -23.25 -18.15
C SER A 3 -9.59 -21.95 -17.48
N VAL A 4 -9.88 -20.78 -18.05
CA VAL A 4 -9.48 -19.49 -17.46
C VAL A 4 -10.30 -19.18 -16.20
N LEU A 5 -11.59 -19.52 -16.22
CA LEU A 5 -12.50 -19.27 -15.11
C LEU A 5 -12.22 -20.18 -13.92
N GLN A 6 -11.82 -21.43 -14.16
CA GLN A 6 -11.32 -22.34 -13.13
C GLN A 6 -9.96 -21.88 -12.59
N LEU A 7 -9.07 -21.38 -13.45
CA LEU A 7 -7.77 -20.86 -13.03
C LEU A 7 -7.93 -19.66 -12.09
N ILE A 8 -8.78 -18.69 -12.43
CA ILE A 8 -9.03 -17.49 -11.61
C ILE A 8 -9.59 -17.86 -10.23
N LYS A 9 -10.44 -18.90 -10.14
CA LYS A 9 -10.98 -19.37 -8.86
C LYS A 9 -9.93 -19.95 -7.91
N ASN A 10 -8.80 -20.40 -8.45
CA ASN A 10 -7.69 -20.96 -7.66
C ASN A 10 -6.62 -19.92 -7.31
N VAL A 11 -6.73 -18.69 -7.83
CA VAL A 11 -5.81 -17.59 -7.50
C VAL A 11 -6.06 -17.15 -6.07
N THR A 12 -4.99 -17.12 -5.28
CA THR A 12 -5.03 -16.64 -3.90
C THR A 12 -4.55 -15.20 -3.79
N ILE A 13 -4.84 -14.53 -2.66
CA ILE A 13 -4.29 -13.19 -2.36
C ILE A 13 -2.75 -13.23 -2.38
N LYS A 14 -2.15 -14.33 -1.91
CA LYS A 14 -0.69 -14.53 -1.94
C LYS A 14 -0.17 -14.45 -3.37
N ASP A 15 -0.81 -15.15 -4.31
CA ASP A 15 -0.40 -15.13 -5.72
C ASP A 15 -0.48 -13.71 -6.30
N ILE A 16 -1.54 -12.96 -5.99
CA ILE A 16 -1.70 -11.57 -6.43
C ILE A 16 -0.57 -10.69 -5.88
N ILE A 17 -0.24 -10.81 -4.59
CA ILE A 17 0.84 -10.03 -3.97
C ILE A 17 2.18 -10.33 -4.65
N TYR A 18 2.51 -11.61 -4.87
CA TYR A 18 3.74 -11.98 -5.56
C TYR A 18 3.78 -11.49 -7.01
N TRP A 19 2.68 -11.55 -7.74
CA TRP A 19 2.62 -10.99 -9.09
C TRP A 19 2.78 -9.49 -9.12
N VAL A 20 2.24 -8.76 -8.14
CA VAL A 20 2.44 -7.32 -8.02
C VAL A 20 3.92 -7.01 -7.73
N LEU A 21 4.56 -7.78 -6.83
CA LEU A 21 5.99 -7.65 -6.56
C LEU A 21 6.83 -7.93 -7.81
N GLU A 22 6.57 -9.03 -8.52
CA GLU A 22 7.24 -9.37 -9.77
C GLU A 22 7.00 -8.31 -10.86
N SER A 23 5.80 -7.73 -10.91
CA SER A 23 5.48 -6.64 -11.83
C SER A 23 6.25 -5.37 -11.50
N TRP A 24 6.49 -5.09 -10.21
CA TRP A 24 7.28 -3.95 -9.76
C TRP A 24 8.73 -4.02 -10.26
N ASP A 25 9.35 -5.20 -10.25
CA ASP A 25 10.72 -5.38 -10.76
C ASP A 25 10.84 -5.07 -12.27
N ASN A 26 9.74 -5.18 -13.01
CA ASN A 26 9.68 -4.85 -14.43
C ASN A 26 9.46 -3.35 -14.69
N VAL A 27 9.21 -2.53 -13.65
CA VAL A 27 9.03 -1.08 -13.79
C VAL A 27 10.39 -0.40 -13.96
N THR A 28 10.62 0.17 -15.15
CA THR A 28 11.85 0.93 -15.43
C THR A 28 11.78 2.35 -14.85
N GLN A 29 12.93 2.92 -14.53
CA GLN A 29 13.04 4.34 -14.11
C GLN A 29 12.39 5.30 -15.12
N ASN A 30 12.53 5.03 -16.42
CA ASN A 30 11.92 5.83 -17.47
C ASN A 30 10.39 5.79 -17.43
N CYS A 31 9.78 4.66 -17.04
CA CYS A 31 8.34 4.57 -16.82
C CYS A 31 7.91 5.49 -15.68
N LEU A 32 8.65 5.47 -14.56
CA LEU A 32 8.37 6.35 -13.41
C LEU A 32 8.49 7.82 -13.79
N VAL A 33 9.61 8.23 -14.40
CA VAL A 33 9.84 9.63 -14.82
C VAL A 33 8.72 10.13 -15.73
N LYS A 34 8.29 9.33 -16.71
CA LYS A 34 7.21 9.70 -17.62
C LYS A 34 5.85 9.83 -16.92
N SER A 35 5.52 8.91 -16.02
CA SER A 35 4.26 8.94 -15.27
C SER A 35 4.16 10.15 -14.37
N TRP A 36 5.28 10.56 -13.75
CA TRP A 36 5.32 11.71 -12.84
C TRP A 36 5.46 13.06 -13.55
N LYS A 37 5.90 13.11 -14.82
CA LYS A 37 6.18 14.36 -15.56
C LYS A 37 5.02 15.35 -15.64
N LYS A 38 3.78 14.86 -15.62
CA LYS A 38 2.58 15.72 -15.62
C LYS A 38 2.38 16.45 -14.29
N LEU A 39 2.73 15.80 -13.18
CA LEU A 39 2.63 16.38 -11.84
C LEU A 39 3.91 17.15 -11.48
N TRP A 40 5.07 16.68 -11.95
CA TRP A 40 6.38 17.25 -11.69
C TRP A 40 7.14 17.56 -13.00
N PRO A 41 6.83 18.68 -13.69
CA PRO A 41 7.43 19.00 -14.99
C PRO A 41 8.94 19.25 -14.96
N SER A 42 9.47 19.70 -13.82
CA SER A 42 10.91 19.92 -13.61
C SER A 42 11.70 18.65 -13.27
N LEU A 43 11.03 17.48 -13.23
CA LEU A 43 11.68 16.21 -13.00
C LEU A 43 12.66 15.92 -14.15
N ALA A 44 13.94 15.79 -13.81
CA ALA A 44 14.99 15.55 -14.80
C ALA A 44 14.76 14.21 -15.52
N ASP A 45 14.96 14.20 -16.84
CA ASP A 45 14.96 12.97 -17.66
C ASP A 45 16.20 12.08 -17.41
N SER A 46 17.01 12.42 -16.40
CA SER A 46 18.32 11.83 -16.14
C SER A 46 18.21 10.41 -15.58
N SER A 47 19.03 9.51 -16.11
CA SER A 47 19.22 8.14 -15.62
C SER A 47 20.09 8.05 -14.36
N LYS A 48 20.54 9.18 -13.81
CA LYS A 48 21.26 9.23 -12.53
C LYS A 48 20.33 9.74 -11.45
N VAL A 49 19.84 8.83 -10.62
CA VAL A 49 19.21 9.16 -9.35
C VAL A 49 20.35 9.34 -8.34
N GLU A 50 20.68 10.60 -8.03
CA GLU A 50 21.42 10.86 -6.78
C GLU A 50 20.42 10.65 -5.65
N GLN A 51 20.72 9.73 -4.74
CA GLN A 51 19.89 9.41 -3.59
C GLN A 51 20.00 10.58 -2.58
N GLY A 52 19.37 11.70 -2.93
CA GLY A 52 19.19 12.84 -2.05
C GLY A 52 18.03 12.59 -1.08
N GLU A 53 18.14 13.17 0.11
CA GLU A 53 17.03 13.19 1.07
C GLU A 53 15.78 13.80 0.41
N ALA A 54 14.63 13.14 0.58
CA ALA A 54 13.38 13.61 -0.01
C ALA A 54 13.02 14.98 0.59
N ASN A 55 13.15 16.05 -0.21
CA ASN A 55 12.82 17.40 0.22
C ASN A 55 11.30 17.52 0.44
N LYS A 56 10.84 17.36 1.68
CA LYS A 56 9.42 17.44 2.07
C LYS A 56 8.73 18.72 1.54
N SER A 57 9.47 19.82 1.49
CA SER A 57 9.04 21.12 0.97
C SER A 57 8.73 21.12 -0.53
N GLU A 58 9.34 20.21 -1.30
CA GLU A 58 9.08 20.06 -2.73
C GLU A 58 7.88 19.14 -3.00
N ILE A 59 7.67 18.14 -2.14
CA ILE A 59 6.65 17.11 -2.34
C ILE A 59 5.24 17.58 -1.94
N LEU A 60 5.10 18.32 -0.83
CA LEU A 60 3.80 18.76 -0.34
C LEU A 60 3.01 19.60 -1.37
N PRO A 61 3.60 20.58 -2.07
CA PRO A 61 2.90 21.33 -3.12
C PRO A 61 2.40 20.43 -4.26
N LEU A 62 3.16 19.40 -4.63
CA LEU A 62 2.80 18.48 -5.72
C LEU A 62 1.61 17.60 -5.34
N ILE A 63 1.58 17.10 -4.11
CA ILE A 63 0.47 16.29 -3.60
C ILE A 63 -0.83 17.10 -3.58
N LYS A 64 -0.76 18.38 -3.19
CA LYS A 64 -1.94 19.26 -3.20
C LYS A 64 -2.49 19.56 -4.59
N CYS A 65 -1.73 19.30 -5.65
CA CYS A 65 -2.22 19.39 -7.03
C CYS A 65 -3.00 18.14 -7.47
N ILE A 66 -2.98 17.06 -6.69
CA ILE A 66 -3.75 15.84 -6.97
C ILE A 66 -5.19 16.06 -6.47
N PRO A 67 -6.22 15.88 -7.33
CA PRO A 67 -7.61 15.99 -6.89
C PRO A 67 -7.91 15.04 -5.73
N GLY A 68 -8.49 15.57 -4.65
CA GLY A 68 -8.77 14.80 -3.42
C GLY A 68 -7.65 14.80 -2.38
N CYS A 69 -6.53 15.48 -2.65
CA CYS A 69 -5.38 15.61 -1.74
C CYS A 69 -5.10 17.06 -1.32
N GLU A 70 -6.05 17.97 -1.51
CA GLU A 70 -5.89 19.41 -1.24
C GLU A 70 -5.54 19.71 0.24
N ASP A 71 -6.09 18.89 1.14
CA ASP A 71 -5.91 19.00 2.59
C ASP A 71 -4.65 18.27 3.11
N ALA A 72 -3.80 17.74 2.22
CA ALA A 72 -2.56 17.10 2.61
C ALA A 72 -1.69 18.03 3.49
N THR A 73 -1.12 17.46 4.55
CA THR A 73 -0.28 18.20 5.50
C THR A 73 1.16 17.66 5.46
N GLU A 74 2.09 18.40 6.05
CA GLU A 74 3.46 17.91 6.23
C GLU A 74 3.51 16.61 7.04
N HIS A 75 2.59 16.43 7.98
CA HIS A 75 2.42 15.18 8.70
C HIS A 75 2.04 14.04 7.75
N THR A 76 1.08 14.26 6.86
CA THR A 76 0.68 13.27 5.83
C THR A 76 1.88 12.85 4.97
N VAL A 77 2.68 13.82 4.51
CA VAL A 77 3.88 13.53 3.69
C VAL A 77 4.93 12.77 4.49
N THR A 78 5.11 13.12 5.77
CA THR A 78 6.03 12.41 6.66
C THR A 78 5.56 10.97 6.89
N GLU A 79 4.28 10.77 7.21
CA GLU A 79 3.70 9.45 7.39
C GLU A 79 3.89 8.57 6.14
N TRP A 80 3.75 9.13 4.94
CA TRP A 80 3.97 8.38 3.70
C TRP A 80 5.43 8.06 3.42
N LEU A 81 6.36 9.00 3.66
CA LEU A 81 7.79 8.78 3.43
C LEU A 81 8.43 7.81 4.42
N PHE A 82 7.89 7.71 5.63
CA PHE A 82 8.43 6.88 6.71
C PHE A 82 7.51 5.72 7.10
N CYS A 83 6.46 5.43 6.31
CA CYS A 83 5.54 4.34 6.61
C CYS A 83 6.27 2.98 6.69
N ASP A 84 7.30 2.82 5.86
CA ASP A 84 8.00 1.56 5.66
C ASP A 84 9.18 1.33 6.63
N THR A 85 9.56 2.34 7.44
CA THR A 85 10.73 2.19 8.34
C THR A 85 10.43 1.30 9.55
N GLU A 86 9.18 1.25 10.00
CA GLU A 86 8.77 0.40 11.15
C GLU A 86 7.91 -0.80 10.72
N ALA A 87 7.27 -0.75 9.54
CA ALA A 87 6.30 -1.77 9.08
C ALA A 87 6.93 -2.92 8.26
N ASN A 88 8.18 -2.79 7.82
CA ASN A 88 8.88 -3.82 7.03
C ASN A 88 9.51 -4.95 7.86
N GLN A 89 9.15 -5.09 9.14
CA GLN A 89 9.48 -6.32 9.87
C GLN A 89 8.73 -7.48 9.23
N LEU A 90 9.48 -8.37 8.57
CA LEU A 90 8.94 -9.62 8.06
C LEU A 90 8.45 -10.44 9.25
N TYR A 91 7.14 -10.51 9.43
CA TYR A 91 6.54 -11.38 10.45
C TYR A 91 6.79 -12.84 10.08
N THR A 92 7.23 -13.60 11.08
CA THR A 92 7.28 -15.07 11.01
C THR A 92 5.86 -15.64 11.02
N ASP A 93 5.70 -16.87 10.54
CA ASP A 93 4.40 -17.56 10.55
C ASP A 93 3.81 -17.61 11.97
N GLU A 94 4.66 -17.78 12.99
CA GLU A 94 4.27 -17.78 14.40
C GLU A 94 3.74 -16.42 14.88
N GLU A 95 4.38 -15.32 14.47
CA GLU A 95 3.94 -13.97 14.79
C GLU A 95 2.64 -13.61 14.08
N ILE A 96 2.47 -14.03 12.82
CA ILE A 96 1.21 -13.86 12.08
C ILE A 96 0.09 -14.60 12.79
N VAL A 97 0.30 -15.88 13.14
CA VAL A 97 -0.70 -16.68 13.85
C VAL A 97 -1.07 -16.06 15.20
N SER A 98 -0.08 -15.56 15.94
CA SER A 98 -0.27 -14.85 17.21
C SER A 98 -1.13 -13.59 17.04
N LEU A 99 -0.91 -12.79 16.00
CA LEU A 99 -1.68 -11.58 15.73
C LEU A 99 -3.15 -11.88 15.38
N VAL A 100 -3.42 -12.97 14.68
CA VAL A 100 -4.79 -13.38 14.34
C VAL A 100 -5.52 -13.94 15.57
N GLN A 101 -4.81 -14.65 16.44
CA GLN A 101 -5.40 -15.31 17.61
C GLN A 101 -5.59 -14.38 18.81
N ASN A 102 -4.81 -13.31 18.95
CA ASN A 102 -4.87 -12.37 20.08
C ASN A 102 -5.93 -11.27 19.95
N LYS A 103 -7.00 -11.47 19.16
CA LYS A 103 -8.15 -10.53 19.17
C LYS A 103 -8.72 -10.54 20.60
N PRO A 104 -8.91 -9.39 21.28
CA PRO A 104 -9.60 -9.39 22.56
C PRO A 104 -10.99 -10.01 22.35
N GLN A 105 -11.26 -11.09 23.05
CA GLN A 105 -12.58 -11.68 23.16
C GLN A 105 -13.46 -10.60 23.80
N ASP A 106 -14.25 -9.90 22.99
CA ASP A 106 -15.37 -9.14 23.53
C ASP A 106 -16.40 -10.17 23.96
N ASP A 107 -16.30 -10.63 25.22
CA ASP A 107 -17.24 -11.54 25.88
C ASP A 107 -18.59 -10.82 26.14
N SER A 108 -19.14 -10.20 25.09
CA SER A 108 -20.53 -9.78 25.02
C SER A 108 -21.32 -10.90 24.35
N ASP A 109 -21.67 -11.89 25.16
CA ASP A 109 -22.75 -12.83 24.87
C ASP A 109 -23.98 -12.00 24.45
N LEU A 110 -24.42 -12.12 23.18
CA LEU A 110 -25.82 -12.14 22.72
C LEU A 110 -25.96 -11.96 21.19
N GLU A 111 -26.56 -13.00 20.61
CA GLU A 111 -27.29 -13.13 19.34
C GLU A 111 -26.54 -13.03 18.00
N GLU A 112 -26.47 -14.21 17.37
CA GLU A 112 -26.27 -14.50 15.96
C GLU A 112 -27.01 -13.49 15.06
N THR A 113 -26.29 -12.46 14.62
CA THR A 113 -26.69 -11.66 13.46
C THR A 113 -25.57 -11.78 12.44
N ASP A 114 -25.93 -12.28 11.25
CA ASP A 114 -25.11 -12.40 10.05
C ASP A 114 -24.71 -11.00 9.55
N GLU A 115 -23.79 -10.37 10.25
CA GLU A 115 -23.07 -9.20 9.78
C GLU A 115 -21.61 -9.58 9.71
N THR A 116 -21.11 -9.69 8.48
CA THR A 116 -19.71 -9.98 8.16
C THR A 116 -18.82 -9.03 8.95
N GLU A 117 -18.33 -9.50 10.10
CA GLU A 117 -17.43 -8.74 10.94
C GLU A 117 -16.25 -8.32 10.09
N ASN A 118 -16.08 -7.01 9.99
CA ASN A 118 -14.94 -6.38 9.37
C ASN A 118 -13.70 -6.77 10.19
N VAL A 119 -13.09 -7.91 9.83
CA VAL A 119 -11.91 -8.45 10.47
C VAL A 119 -10.78 -7.45 10.22
N SER A 120 -10.51 -6.59 11.22
CA SER A 120 -9.51 -5.54 11.17
C SER A 120 -8.11 -6.14 11.22
N PHE A 121 -7.66 -6.73 10.11
CA PHE A 121 -6.26 -7.09 9.94
C PHE A 121 -5.44 -5.80 9.74
N PRO A 122 -4.40 -5.55 10.55
CA PRO A 122 -3.53 -4.38 10.40
C PRO A 122 -2.95 -4.28 8.98
N ILE A 123 -2.66 -5.43 8.36
CA ILE A 123 -2.14 -5.54 6.99
C ILE A 123 -3.15 -5.03 5.95
N LEU A 124 -4.46 -5.23 6.18
CA LEU A 124 -5.50 -4.78 5.26
C LEU A 124 -5.84 -3.29 5.43
N LYS A 125 -5.58 -2.71 6.62
CA LYS A 125 -5.80 -1.27 6.83
C LYS A 125 -4.81 -0.38 6.08
N LEU A 126 -3.59 -0.86 5.82
CA LEU A 126 -2.57 -0.09 5.11
C LEU A 126 -2.83 0.00 3.60
N GLN A 127 -3.60 -0.91 3.01
CA GLN A 127 -3.72 -1.00 1.54
C GLN A 127 -5.05 -0.48 0.96
N MET A 128 -6.05 -0.14 1.80
CA MET A 128 -7.43 0.17 1.38
C MET A 128 -7.88 1.60 1.72
N ARG A 129 -6.97 2.54 1.99
CA ARG A 129 -7.33 3.96 2.18
C ARG A 129 -7.06 4.78 0.91
N TRP A 130 -7.81 4.49 -0.14
CA TRP A 130 -7.96 5.40 -1.28
C TRP A 130 -9.42 5.84 -1.32
N LYS A 131 -9.69 7.09 -0.95
CA LYS A 131 -10.97 7.75 -1.20
C LYS A 131 -10.69 9.14 -1.77
#